data_AF-A0A529CCY6-F1
#
_entry.id   AF-A0A529CCY6-F1
#
_cell.length_a   1.000
_cell.length_b   1.000
_cell.length_c   1.000
_cell.angle_alpha   90.00
_cell.angle_beta   90.00
_cell.angle_gamma   90.00
#
_symmetry.space_group_name_H-M   'P 1'
#
loop_
_entity.id
_entity.type
_entity.pdbx_description
1 polymer ?
#
loop_
_entity_poly.entity_id
_entity_poly.type
_entity_poly.pdbx_seq_one_letter_code
_entity_poly.pdbx_strand_id
1 'polypeptide(L)' 'MLVFAGLGNPGAKYANNRHNVGFMAADAIARRHSFSPWSKKFQSLIAEGTLAGEKVILI' A
#
# COMPACT_ATOMS: atom_id res chain seq x y z
N MET A 1 8.81 12.86 5.57
CA MET A 1 7.87 12.32 4.56
C MET A 1 8.51 11.13 3.87
N LEU A 2 7.91 9.95 4.01
CA LEU A 2 8.44 8.69 3.49
C LEU A 2 7.48 8.07 2.47
N VAL A 3 8.02 7.24 1.58
CA VAL A 3 7.25 6.44 0.63
C VAL A 3 7.53 4.97 0.87
N PHE A 4 6.48 4.20 1.13
CA PHE A 4 6.54 2.77 1.32
C PHE A 4 5.87 2.11 0.10
N ALA A 5 6.67 1.43 -0.72
CA ALA A 5 6.20 0.79 -1.94
C ALA A 5 5.95 -0.71 -1.72
N GLY A 6 4.70 -1.14 -1.84
CA GLY A 6 4.34 -2.55 -1.92
C GLY A 6 4.49 -3.03 -3.36
N LEU A 7 5.41 -3.95 -3.64
CA LEU A 7 5.56 -4.52 -4.98
C LEU A 7 4.68 -5.77 -5.17
N GLY A 8 4.19 -5.96 -6.40
CA GLY A 8 3.35 -7.09 -6.77
C GLY A 8 2.81 -6.98 -8.20
N ASN A 9 2.04 -8.01 -8.60
CA ASN A 9 1.35 -8.03 -9.89
C ASN A 9 -0.14 -7.69 -9.73
N PRO A 10 -0.72 -6.82 -10.58
CA PRO A 10 -2.13 -6.45 -10.50
C PRO A 10 -3.06 -7.55 -11.02
N GLY A 11 -4.22 -7.68 -10.40
CA GLY A 11 -5.30 -8.58 -10.82
C GLY A 11 -5.56 -9.75 -9.85
N ALA A 12 -6.82 -10.17 -9.77
CA ALA A 12 -7.30 -11.13 -8.76
C ALA A 12 -6.55 -12.47 -8.79
N LYS A 13 -6.11 -12.93 -9.97
CA LYS A 13 -5.33 -14.17 -10.13
C LYS A 13 -3.99 -14.18 -9.38
N TYR A 14 -3.45 -13.02 -9.02
CA TYR A 14 -2.16 -12.91 -8.32
C TYR A 14 -2.29 -12.62 -6.83
N ALA A 15 -3.51 -12.42 -6.32
CA ALA A 15 -3.76 -11.89 -4.98
C ALA A 15 -3.04 -12.67 -3.86
N ASN A 16 -2.92 -14.00 -3.97
CA ASN A 16 -2.28 -14.87 -2.98
C ASN A 16 -0.92 -15.43 -3.42
N ASN A 17 -0.29 -14.84 -4.44
CA ASN A 17 1.06 -15.24 -4.86
C ASN A 17 2.09 -14.66 -3.88
N ARG A 18 3.17 -15.42 -3.59
CA ARG A 18 4.33 -14.94 -2.83
C ARG A 18 4.94 -13.66 -3.42
N HIS A 19 4.84 -13.47 -4.74
CA HIS A 19 5.29 -12.26 -5.42
C HIS A 19 4.48 -11.00 -5.02
N ASN A 20 3.29 -11.16 -4.45
CA ASN A 20 2.40 -10.07 -4.04
C ASN A 20 2.48 -9.79 -2.53
N VAL A 21 3.47 -10.35 -1.81
CA VAL A 21 3.62 -10.08 -0.37
C VAL A 21 3.80 -8.59 -0.07
N GLY A 22 4.40 -7.82 -0.99
CA GLY A 22 4.51 -6.37 -0.87
C GLY A 22 3.15 -5.67 -0.83
N PHE A 23 2.23 -6.01 -1.75
CA PHE A 23 0.85 -5.53 -1.72
C PHE A 23 0.13 -5.92 -0.42
N MET A 24 0.28 -7.17 0.03
CA MET A 24 -0.34 -7.64 1.28
C MET A 24 0.17 -6.86 2.50
N ALA A 25 1.47 -6.56 2.53
CA ALA A 25 2.06 -5.76 3.60
C ALA A 25 1.52 -4.32 3.59
N ALA A 26 1.43 -3.69 2.42
CA ALA A 26 0.86 -2.34 2.28
C ALA A 26 -0.62 -2.30 2.74
N ASP A 27 -1.44 -3.28 2.33
CA ASP A 27 -2.83 -3.41 2.78
C ASP A 27 -2.96 -3.65 4.29
N ALA A 28 -2.05 -4.42 4.89
CA ALA A 28 -2.05 -4.64 6.33
C ALA A 28 -1.68 -3.37 7.10
N ILE A 29 -0.69 -2.62 6.62
CA ILE A 29 -0.27 -1.34 7.22
C ILE A 29 -1.40 -0.31 7.09
N ALA A 30 -1.96 -0.14 5.90
CA ALA A 30 -3.05 0.79 5.64
C ALA A 30 -4.24 0.57 6.59
N ARG A 31 -4.67 -0.70 6.73
CA ARG A 31 -5.77 -1.08 7.63
C ARG A 31 -5.45 -0.88 9.10
N ARG A 32 -4.24 -1.25 9.53
CA ARG A 32 -3.83 -1.17 10.95
C ARG A 32 -3.71 0.27 11.45
N HIS A 33 -3.28 1.17 10.57
CA HIS A 33 -2.96 2.56 10.94
C HIS A 33 -3.95 3.58 10.36
N SER A 34 -5.11 3.11 9.89
CA SER A 34 -6.20 3.95 9.39
C SER A 34 -5.76 4.97 8.33
N PHE A 35 -4.97 4.49 7.35
CA PHE A 35 -4.63 5.30 6.19
C PHE A 35 -5.91 5.70 5.41
N SER A 36 -5.80 6.74 4.59
CA SER A 36 -6.87 7.14 3.68
C SER A 36 -7.31 5.98 2.78
N PRO A 37 -8.53 6.03 2.21
CA PRO A 37 -8.90 5.12 1.14
C PRO A 37 -7.89 5.15 -0.01
N TRP A 38 -7.70 4.00 -0.66
CA TRP A 38 -6.84 3.87 -1.84
C TRP A 38 -7.38 4.70 -3.01
N SER A 39 -6.51 5.47 -3.65
CA SER A 39 -6.82 6.26 -4.84
C SER A 39 -5.90 5.89 -6.00
N LYS A 40 -6.41 5.91 -7.23
CA LYS A 40 -5.60 5.61 -8.42
C LYS A 40 -4.85 6.86 -8.87
N LYS A 41 -3.51 6.79 -8.94
CA LYS A 41 -2.66 7.87 -9.45
C LYS A 41 -1.36 7.30 -9.98
N PHE A 42 -0.80 7.87 -11.04
CA PHE A 42 0.50 7.45 -11.60
C PHE A 42 0.62 5.94 -11.86
N GLN A 43 -0.42 5.32 -12.44
CA GLN A 43 -0.49 3.86 -12.67
C GLN A 43 -0.33 3.00 -11.39
N SER A 44 -0.63 3.58 -10.22
CA SER A 44 -0.49 2.97 -8.90
C SER A 44 -1.74 3.19 -8.05
N LEU A 45 -1.84 2.47 -6.93
CA LEU A 45 -2.81 2.76 -5.86
C LEU A 45 -2.07 3.47 -4.74
N ILE A 46 -2.59 4.61 -4.28
CA ILE A 46 -1.96 5.43 -3.26
C ILE A 46 -2.89 5.63 -2.07
N ALA A 47 -2.33 5.50 -0.87
CA ALA A 47 -2.99 5.85 0.39
C ALA A 47 -2.04 6.70 1.25
N GLU A 48 -2.57 7.72 1.90
CA GLU A 48 -1.81 8.63 2.76
C GLU A 48 -2.14 8.38 4.23
N GLY A 49 -1.14 8.50 5.09
CA GLY A 49 -1.30 8.28 6.52
C GLY A 49 -0.14 8.83 7.33
N THR A 50 -0.22 8.64 8.65
CA THR A 50 0.84 9.04 9.58
C THR A 50 1.27 7.83 10.40
N LEU A 51 2.58 7.57 10.46
CA LEU A 51 3.18 6.52 11.27
C LEU A 51 4.21 7.14 12.21
N ALA A 52 4.03 6.95 13.52
CA ALA A 52 4.92 7.48 14.55
C ALA A 52 5.23 9.00 14.39
N GLY A 53 4.23 9.79 13.97
CA GLY A 53 4.38 11.22 13.73
C GLY A 53 4.91 11.60 12.34
N GLU A 54 5.37 10.64 11.54
CA GLU A 54 5.86 10.87 10.18
C GLU A 54 4.76 10.70 9.15
N LYS A 55 4.68 11.64 8.21
CA LYS A 55 3.82 11.50 7.02
C LYS A 55 4.38 10.40 6.12
N VAL A 56 3.53 9.43 5.79
CA VAL A 56 3.85 8.30 4.93
C VAL A 56 2.86 8.18 3.79
N ILE A 57 3.37 7.91 2.60
CA ILE A 57 2.60 7.53 1.43
C ILE A 57 2.81 6.04 1.19
N LEU A 58 1.74 5.25 1.14
CA LEU A 58 1.76 3.88 0.64
C LEU A 58 1.49 3.91 -0.86
N ILE A 59 2.29 3.17 -1.63
CA ILE A 59 2.15 3.02 -3.08
C ILE A 59 2.30 1.55 -3.51
#